data_AF-A0A5J4L081-F1
#
_entry.id   AF-A0A5J4L081-F1
#
_cell.length_a   1.000
_cell.length_b   1.000
_cell.length_c   1.000
_cell.angle_alpha   90.00
_cell.angle_beta   90.00
_cell.angle_gamma   90.00
#
_symmetry.space_group_name_H-M   'P 1'
#
loop_
_entity.id
_entity.type
_entity.pdbx_description
1 polymer ?
#
loop_
_entity_poly.entity_id
_entity_poly.type
_entity_poly.pdbx_seq_one_letter_code
_entity_poly.pdbx_strand_id
1 'polypeptide(L)' 'MLVDRDEWGYLLQIFSQPVQDRPTLFIEIIQRKNARGFGSGNIQALFHALELEQARRGNL' A
#
# COMPACT_ATOMS: atom_id res chain seq x y z
N MET A 1 -3.26 -7.24 1.27
CA MET A 1 -2.97 -7.15 2.72
C MET A 1 -1.49 -7.43 2.89
N LEU A 2 -0.76 -6.49 3.46
CA LEU A 2 0.68 -6.59 3.68
C LEU A 2 0.94 -6.63 5.18
N VAL A 3 1.82 -7.54 5.60
CA VAL A 3 2.15 -7.79 7.01
C VAL A 3 3.64 -7.60 7.16
N ASP A 4 4.03 -6.65 8.02
CA ASP A 4 5.42 -6.45 8.42
C ASP A 4 5.55 -6.75 9.92
N ARG A 5 6.63 -7.39 10.32
CA ARG A 5 6.83 -7.85 11.70
C ARG A 5 8.25 -7.50 12.13
N ASP A 6 8.35 -6.71 13.20
CA ASP A 6 9.62 -6.38 13.84
C ASP A 6 9.75 -7.14 15.18
N GLU A 7 10.93 -7.06 15.81
CA GLU A 7 11.19 -7.71 17.11
C GLU A 7 10.27 -7.20 18.24
N TRP A 8 9.60 -6.07 18.04
CA TRP A 8 8.83 -5.35 19.05
C TRP A 8 7.32 -5.48 18.82
N GLY A 9 6.88 -5.91 17.64
CA GLY A 9 5.50 -5.77 17.21
C GLY A 9 5.21 -6.18 15.76
N TYR A 10 4.02 -5.82 15.29
CA TYR A 10 3.62 -6.01 13.89
C TYR A 10 2.86 -4.81 13.35
N LEU A 11 2.90 -4.70 12.02
CA LEU A 11 2.25 -3.69 11.21
C LEU A 11 1.38 -4.41 10.17
N LEU A 12 0.07 -4.12 10.19
CA LEU A 12 -0.83 -4.55 9.12
C LEU A 12 -1.19 -3.34 8.28
N GLN A 13 -1.01 -3.46 6.96
CA GLN A 13 -1.36 -2.41 6.01
C GLN A 13 -2.30 -2.98 4.93
N ILE A 14 -3.35 -2.22 4.64
CA ILE A 14 -4.23 -2.45 3.51
C ILE A 14 -4.47 -1.13 2.80
N PHE A 15 -4.47 -1.18 1.47
CA PHE A 15 -4.73 -0.04 0.62
C PHE A 15 -6.02 -0.25 -0.14
N SER A 16 -6.79 0.82 -0.31
CA SER A 16 -7.98 0.83 -1.15
C SER A 16 -7.60 0.89 -2.63
N GLN A 17 -8.55 0.53 -3.49
CA GLN A 17 -8.55 0.99 -4.88
C GLN A 17 -8.60 2.53 -4.95
N PRO A 18 -8.28 3.15 -6.10
CA PRO A 18 -8.46 4.58 -6.28
C PRO A 18 -9.90 5.00 -5.92
N VAL A 19 -10.05 6.05 -5.13
CA VAL A 19 -11.38 6.56 -4.70
C VAL A 19 -12.01 7.50 -5.74
N GLN A 20 -11.29 7.78 -6.82
CA GLN A 20 -11.70 8.61 -7.94
C GLN A 20 -11.40 7.87 -9.25
N ASP A 21 -12.05 8.30 -10.35
CA ASP A 21 -11.80 7.74 -11.69
C ASP A 21 -10.34 7.90 -12.13
N ARG A 22 -9.69 8.99 -11.67
CA ARG A 22 -8.26 9.20 -11.87
C ARG A 22 -7.47 8.47 -10.77
N PRO A 23 -6.44 7.68 -11.13
CA PRO A 23 -5.65 6.87 -10.20
C PRO A 23 -4.64 7.71 -9.40
N THR A 24 -5.12 8.71 -8.66
CA THR A 24 -4.28 9.70 -7.95
C THR A 24 -4.47 9.69 -6.44
N LEU A 25 -5.62 9.20 -5.95
CA LEU A 25 -5.95 9.20 -4.51
C LEU A 25 -6.34 7.80 -4.05
N PHE A 26 -5.72 7.35 -2.97
CA PHE A 26 -5.94 6.06 -2.33
C PHE A 26 -6.04 6.27 -0.82
N ILE A 27 -6.67 5.31 -0.14
CA ILE A 27 -6.74 5.28 1.32
C ILE A 27 -5.85 4.15 1.81
N GLU A 28 -5.02 4.44 2.80
CA GLU A 28 -4.27 3.46 3.57
C GLU A 28 -4.93 3.27 4.94
N ILE A 29 -5.18 2.01 5.29
CA ILE A 29 -5.55 1.63 6.66
C ILE A 29 -4.37 0.89 7.27
N ILE A 30 -3.90 1.40 8.40
CA ILE A 30 -2.73 0.89 9.10
C ILE A 30 -3.05 0.52 10.55
N GLN A 31 -2.78 -0.72 10.91
CA GLN A 31 -2.88 -1.20 12.30
C GLN A 31 -1.48 -1.48 12.84
N ARG A 32 -1.14 -0.78 13.93
CA ARG A 32 0.14 -0.89 14.63
C ARG A 32 -0.06 -1.58 15.96
N LYS A 33 0.67 -2.66 16.21
CA LYS A 33 0.85 -3.21 17.55
C LYS A 33 2.33 -3.18 17.89
N ASN A 34 2.74 -2.18 18.66
CA ASN A 34 4.13 -1.96 19.13
C ASN A 34 5.21 -1.76 18.04
N ALA A 35 4.86 -1.86 16.76
CA ALA A 35 5.76 -1.59 15.64
C ALA A 35 6.15 -0.11 15.58
N ARG A 36 7.46 0.16 15.61
CA ARG A 36 8.04 1.52 15.58
C ARG A 36 8.45 1.97 14.18
N GLY A 37 8.58 1.02 13.25
CA GLY A 37 8.93 1.28 11.86
C GLY A 37 7.77 1.86 11.04
N PHE A 38 8.10 2.35 9.85
CA PHE A 38 7.15 2.68 8.80
C PHE A 38 7.36 1.63 7.72
N GLY A 39 6.36 0.80 7.40
CA GLY A 39 6.49 -0.33 6.46
C GLY A 39 6.82 0.16 5.05
N SER A 40 8.07 0.54 4.80
CA SER A 40 8.54 1.23 3.59
C SER A 40 8.44 0.34 2.35
N GLY A 41 8.60 -0.98 2.51
CA GLY A 41 8.40 -1.96 1.44
C GLY A 41 6.96 -2.00 0.92
N ASN A 42 5.98 -1.61 1.75
CA ASN A 42 4.56 -1.72 1.39
C ASN A 42 4.12 -0.61 0.43
N ILE A 43 4.79 0.54 0.43
CA ILE A 43 4.52 1.64 -0.52
C ILE A 43 5.05 1.28 -1.91
N GLN A 44 6.24 0.68 -2.01
CA GLN A 44 6.81 0.31 -3.30
C GLN A 44 6.00 -0.81 -3.98
N ALA A 45 5.52 -1.80 -3.22
CA ALA A 45 4.63 -2.83 -3.73
C ALA A 45 3.29 -2.25 -4.24
N LEU A 46 2.76 -1.21 -3.59
CA LEU A 46 1.57 -0.51 -4.05
C LEU A 46 1.81 0.23 -5.37
N PHE A 47 2.90 0.99 -5.48
CA PHE A 47 3.23 1.69 -6.72
C PHE A 47 3.36 0.72 -7.89
N HIS A 48 4.02 -0.41 -7.70
CA HIS A 48 4.17 -1.42 -8.76
C HIS A 48 2.82 -2.04 -9.17
N ALA A 49 1.93 -2.32 -8.21
CA ALA A 49 0.58 -2.79 -8.51
C ALA A 49 -0.26 -1.73 -9.26
N LEU A 50 -0.06 -0.45 -8.94
CA LEU A 50 -0.70 0.67 -9.63
C LEU A 50 -0.20 0.83 -11.07
N GLU A 51 1.12 0.74 -11.28
CA GLU A 51 1.72 0.81 -12.62
C GLU A 51 1.23 -0.33 -13.52
N LEU A 52 1.12 -1.55 -12.99
CA LEU A 52 0.55 -2.69 -13.72
C LEU A 52 -0.91 -2.43 -14.13
N GLU A 53 -1.71 -1.86 -13.23
CA GLU A 53 -3.11 -1.52 -13.52
C GLU A 53 -3.22 -0.35 -14.51
N GLN A 54 -2.33 0.64 -14.46
CA GLN A 54 -2.26 1.73 -15.44
C GLN A 54 -1.84 1.22 -16.83
N ALA A 55 -0.84 0.34 -16.91
CA ALA A 55 -0.41 -0.29 -18.16
C ALA A 55 -1.56 -1.11 -18.79
N ARG A 56 -2.35 -1.80 -17.95
CA ARG A 56 -3.52 -2.55 -18.41
C ARG A 56 -4.66 -1.65 -18.91
N ARG A 57 -4.76 -0.40 -18.43
CA ARG A 57 -5.75 0.59 -18.87
C ARG A 57 -5.34 1.38 -20.13
N GLY A 58 -4.10 1.20 -20.62
CA GLY A 58 -3.67 1.69 -21.94
C GLY A 58 -3.27 3.16 -22.02
N ASN A 59 -2.89 3.81 -20.91
CA ASN A 59 -2.47 5.22 -20.89
C ASN A 59 -0.94 5.39 -20.77
N LEU A 60 -0.17 4.73 -21.64
CA LEU A 60 1.26 5.01 -21.83
C LEU A 60 1.51 5.57 -23.23
#